data_AF-A0A7V0XY01-F1
#
_entry.id   AF-A0A7V0XY01-F1
#
_cell.length_a   1.000
_cell.length_b   1.000
_cell.length_c   1.000
_cell.angle_alpha   90.00
_cell.angle_beta   90.00
_cell.angle_gamma   90.00
#
_symmetry.space_group_name_H-M   'P 1'
#
loop_
_entity.id
_entity.type
_entity.pdbx_description
1 polymer ?
#
loop_
_entity_poly.entity_id
_entity_poly.type
_entity_poly.pdbx_seq_one_letter_code
_entity_poly.pdbx_strand_id
1 'polypeptide(L)'
;MHAESAEPGCEILLETIHPLLTDLGILAGVLFAVSAFGFFTKKRWAFLLSVIALVMALLGSWFINVPFMAAGLPPVYFPLFWPYVVLYFLFTVVVGKVSWSRTLLALFTGIAYIFCWMNGIASTSRIITQGAPIFTLVQRLHFLAMIGWAVVTVGILTKPAAWMWVVGLTAGVTEVIVGVPLALATGQELGRFSLFALAPIACLILVVGLVWPGLWERLTGAPA
;
A
#
# COMPACT_ATOMS: atom_id res chain seq x y z
N MET A 1 28.11 10.71 -5.52
CA MET A 1 27.96 10.79 -4.05
C MET A 1 27.69 9.38 -3.57
N HIS A 2 28.69 8.71 -3.00
CA HIS A 2 28.47 7.44 -2.30
C HIS A 2 27.99 7.80 -0.90
N ALA A 3 26.77 7.42 -0.55
CA ALA A 3 26.27 7.57 0.81
C ALA A 3 26.87 6.43 1.65
N GLU A 4 27.85 6.77 2.49
CA GLU A 4 28.63 5.89 3.37
C GLU A 4 27.80 5.18 4.47
N SER A 5 26.48 5.39 4.52
CA SER A 5 25.58 5.03 5.62
C SER A 5 24.49 4.01 5.27
N ALA A 6 24.39 3.57 4.01
CA ALA A 6 23.39 2.58 3.61
C ALA A 6 23.90 1.17 3.98
N GLU A 7 23.23 0.47 4.92
CA GLU A 7 23.43 -0.97 5.14
C GLU A 7 23.54 -1.71 3.80
N PRO A 8 24.41 -2.73 3.63
CA PRO A 8 24.47 -3.55 2.43
C PRO A 8 23.04 -4.05 2.12
N GLY A 9 22.42 -3.51 1.07
CA GLY A 9 20.99 -3.69 0.76
C GLY A 9 20.22 -2.43 0.43
N CYS A 10 20.54 -1.29 1.07
CA CYS A 10 19.87 -0.02 0.78
C CYS A 10 20.22 0.50 -0.63
N GLU A 11 21.45 0.29 -1.10
CA GLU A 11 21.87 0.63 -2.46
C GLU A 11 21.09 -0.19 -3.51
N ILE A 12 20.94 -1.51 -3.29
CA ILE A 12 20.16 -2.38 -4.18
C ILE A 12 18.69 -1.96 -4.23
N LEU A 13 18.12 -1.57 -3.08
CA LEU A 13 16.77 -1.00 -3.02
C LEU A 13 16.68 0.31 -3.82
N LEU A 14 17.67 1.19 -3.74
CA LEU A 14 17.69 2.42 -4.50
C LEU A 14 17.91 2.18 -6.01
N GLU A 15 18.75 1.24 -6.40
CA GLU A 15 19.01 0.95 -7.82
C GLU A 15 17.85 0.21 -8.50
N THR A 16 17.16 -0.66 -7.77
CA THR A 16 16.12 -1.52 -8.35
C THR A 16 14.71 -1.04 -8.07
N ILE A 17 14.43 -0.60 -6.83
CA ILE A 17 13.07 -0.23 -6.43
C ILE A 17 12.75 1.22 -6.77
N HIS A 18 13.73 2.13 -6.73
CA HIS A 18 13.48 3.52 -7.13
C HIS A 18 13.01 3.61 -8.60
N PRO A 19 13.67 3.01 -9.61
CA PRO A 19 13.14 3.04 -10.98
C PRO A 19 11.75 2.44 -11.08
N LEU A 20 11.48 1.33 -10.38
CA LEU A 20 10.15 0.71 -10.37
C LEU A 20 9.06 1.64 -9.79
N LEU A 21 9.34 2.35 -8.70
CA LEU A 21 8.40 3.34 -8.15
C LEU A 21 8.23 4.56 -9.06
N THR A 22 9.30 4.97 -9.75
CA THR A 22 9.25 6.01 -10.77
C THR A 22 8.35 5.60 -11.93
N ASP A 23 8.47 4.36 -12.41
CA ASP A 23 7.60 3.80 -13.45
C ASP A 23 6.14 3.78 -13.00
N LEU A 24 5.87 3.39 -11.74
CA LEU A 24 4.53 3.46 -11.17
C LEU A 24 4.00 4.90 -11.12
N GLY A 25 4.84 5.87 -10.78
CA GLY A 25 4.49 7.30 -10.77
C GLY A 25 4.20 7.86 -12.17
N ILE A 26 5.04 7.52 -13.15
CA ILE A 26 4.83 7.89 -14.56
C ILE A 26 3.54 7.27 -15.08
N LEU A 27 3.32 5.98 -14.82
CA LEU A 27 2.10 5.28 -15.21
C LEU A 27 0.87 5.87 -14.53
N ALA A 28 0.96 6.28 -13.25
CA ALA A 28 -0.11 7.04 -12.60
C ALA A 28 -0.40 8.36 -13.34
N GLY A 29 0.63 9.10 -13.76
CA GLY A 29 0.50 10.29 -14.60
C GLY A 29 -0.22 10.01 -15.93
N VAL A 30 0.15 8.93 -16.61
CA VAL A 30 -0.54 8.47 -17.84
C VAL A 30 -2.00 8.18 -17.57
N LEU A 31 -2.31 7.46 -16.48
CA LEU A 31 -3.69 7.16 -16.08
C LEU A 31 -4.48 8.43 -15.73
N PHE A 32 -3.87 9.42 -15.09
CA PHE A 32 -4.50 10.72 -14.86
C PHE A 32 -4.81 11.44 -16.17
N ALA A 33 -3.89 11.44 -17.14
CA ALA A 33 -4.11 12.07 -18.45
C ALA A 33 -5.26 11.39 -19.21
N VAL A 34 -5.28 10.05 -19.25
CA VAL A 34 -6.36 9.27 -19.87
C VAL A 34 -7.69 9.50 -19.13
N SER A 35 -7.64 9.54 -17.80
CA SER A 35 -8.81 9.86 -16.97
C SER A 35 -9.35 11.26 -17.26
N ALA A 36 -8.50 12.26 -17.48
CA ALA A 36 -8.92 13.61 -17.81
C ALA A 36 -9.70 13.62 -19.14
N PHE A 37 -9.20 12.94 -20.17
CA PHE A 37 -9.95 12.72 -21.42
C PHE A 37 -11.30 12.03 -21.15
N GLY A 38 -11.34 11.03 -20.28
CA GLY A 38 -12.56 10.36 -19.84
C GLY A 38 -13.56 11.33 -19.20
N PHE A 39 -13.13 12.25 -18.34
CA PHE A 39 -14.01 13.25 -17.73
C PHE A 39 -14.55 14.24 -18.77
N PHE A 40 -13.69 14.77 -19.66
CA PHE A 40 -14.12 15.68 -20.74
C PHE A 40 -15.12 15.03 -21.69
N THR A 41 -14.98 13.73 -21.94
CA THR A 41 -15.87 12.95 -22.81
C THR A 41 -16.97 12.19 -22.05
N LYS A 42 -17.18 12.51 -20.77
CA LYS A 42 -18.24 11.98 -19.90
C LYS A 42 -18.29 10.43 -19.84
N LYS A 43 -17.12 9.78 -19.80
CA LYS A 43 -17.00 8.33 -19.73
C LYS A 43 -17.03 7.82 -18.29
N ARG A 44 -17.71 6.69 -18.08
CA ARG A 44 -17.87 6.06 -16.74
C ARG A 44 -16.57 5.52 -16.15
N TRP A 45 -15.60 5.14 -16.98
CA TRP A 45 -14.31 4.59 -16.55
C TRP A 45 -13.34 5.67 -16.05
N ALA A 46 -13.60 6.96 -16.30
CA ALA A 46 -12.71 8.05 -15.91
C ALA A 46 -12.41 8.02 -14.40
N PHE A 47 -13.45 7.93 -13.59
CA PHE A 47 -13.30 7.89 -12.14
C PHE A 47 -12.49 6.67 -11.66
N LEU A 48 -12.71 5.49 -12.25
CA LEU A 48 -11.93 4.29 -11.92
C LEU A 48 -10.43 4.50 -12.20
N LEU A 49 -10.08 5.04 -13.36
CA LEU A 49 -8.68 5.29 -13.71
C LEU A 49 -8.04 6.34 -12.79
N SER A 50 -8.78 7.39 -12.39
CA SER A 50 -8.30 8.35 -11.38
C SER A 50 -8.00 7.68 -10.04
N VAL A 51 -8.87 6.78 -9.58
CA VAL A 51 -8.67 6.05 -8.32
C VAL A 51 -7.43 5.15 -8.40
N ILE A 52 -7.26 4.41 -9.50
CA ILE A 52 -6.06 3.57 -9.70
C ILE A 52 -4.80 4.45 -9.73
N ALA A 53 -4.84 5.56 -10.47
CA ALA A 53 -3.73 6.52 -10.54
C ALA A 53 -3.38 7.07 -9.16
N LEU A 54 -4.36 7.42 -8.33
CA LEU A 54 -4.14 7.90 -6.96
C LEU A 54 -3.46 6.83 -6.09
N VAL A 55 -3.94 5.58 -6.13
CA VAL A 55 -3.34 4.48 -5.36
C VAL A 55 -1.87 4.27 -5.75
N MET A 56 -1.58 4.27 -7.05
CA MET A 56 -0.22 4.12 -7.58
C MET A 56 0.68 5.31 -7.22
N ALA A 57 0.19 6.54 -7.38
CA ALA A 57 0.92 7.75 -7.07
C ALA A 57 1.22 7.86 -5.56
N LEU A 58 0.27 7.51 -4.69
CA LEU A 58 0.47 7.49 -3.24
C LEU A 58 1.50 6.45 -2.82
N LEU A 59 1.48 5.24 -3.41
CA LEU A 59 2.54 4.26 -3.16
C LEU A 59 3.91 4.79 -3.60
N GLY A 60 4.02 5.22 -4.86
CA GLY A 60 5.27 5.66 -5.47
C GLY A 60 5.90 6.84 -4.75
N SER A 61 5.10 7.84 -4.42
CA SER A 61 5.56 9.07 -3.73
C SER A 61 5.81 8.90 -2.24
N TRP A 62 5.17 7.94 -1.56
CA TRP A 62 5.41 7.66 -0.15
C TRP A 62 6.61 6.73 0.07
N PHE A 63 6.58 5.56 -0.56
CA PHE A 63 7.48 4.46 -0.22
C PHE A 63 8.94 4.78 -0.51
N ILE A 64 9.22 5.55 -1.56
CA ILE A 64 10.57 5.99 -1.93
C ILE A 64 11.28 6.77 -0.82
N ASN A 65 10.54 7.42 0.08
CA ASN A 65 11.14 8.15 1.20
C ASN A 65 11.71 7.19 2.25
N VAL A 66 11.22 5.96 2.35
CA VAL A 66 11.71 4.96 3.31
C VAL A 66 13.18 4.61 3.08
N PRO A 67 13.63 4.19 1.87
CA PRO A 67 15.04 3.93 1.62
C PRO A 67 15.90 5.20 1.69
N PHE A 68 15.37 6.38 1.32
CA PHE A 68 16.08 7.65 1.52
C PHE A 68 16.38 7.90 3.00
N MET A 69 15.37 7.83 3.85
CA MET A 69 15.52 8.00 5.30
C MET A 69 16.42 6.91 5.90
N ALA A 70 16.31 5.66 5.43
CA ALA A 70 17.19 4.58 5.87
C ALA A 70 18.66 4.81 5.48
N ALA A 71 18.91 5.47 4.35
CA ALA A 71 20.24 5.89 3.92
C ALA A 71 20.72 7.20 4.58
N GLY A 72 19.92 7.83 5.46
CA GLY A 72 20.24 9.12 6.08
C GLY A 72 20.03 10.33 5.15
N LEU A 73 19.35 10.14 4.02
CA LEU A 73 19.01 11.18 3.06
C LEU A 73 17.65 11.83 3.41
N PRO A 74 17.46 13.12 3.07
CA PRO A 74 16.17 13.78 3.30
C PRO A 74 15.04 13.14 2.45
N PRO A 75 13.80 13.07 2.96
CA PRO A 75 12.65 12.49 2.25
C PRO A 75 12.11 13.45 1.18
N VAL A 76 12.85 13.59 0.06
CA VAL A 76 12.58 14.60 -0.98
C VAL A 76 11.31 14.39 -1.80
N TYR A 77 10.61 13.26 -1.64
CA TYR A 77 9.37 12.95 -2.37
C TYR A 77 8.10 13.23 -1.55
N PHE A 78 8.21 13.55 -0.26
CA PHE A 78 7.05 14.01 0.51
C PHE A 78 6.34 15.25 -0.05
N PRO A 79 7.03 16.22 -0.68
CA PRO A 79 6.39 17.28 -1.44
C PRO A 79 5.48 16.80 -2.58
N LEU A 80 5.67 15.58 -3.10
CA LEU A 80 4.74 14.96 -4.06
C LEU A 80 3.63 14.17 -3.35
N PHE A 81 3.97 13.46 -2.27
CA PHE A 81 3.02 12.66 -1.50
C PHE A 81 1.85 13.47 -0.93
N TRP A 82 2.13 14.57 -0.24
CA TRP A 82 1.07 15.34 0.42
C TRP A 82 0.04 15.95 -0.54
N PRO A 83 0.42 16.53 -1.69
CA PRO A 83 -0.54 16.87 -2.74
C PRO A 83 -1.39 15.70 -3.20
N TYR A 84 -0.84 14.49 -3.36
CA TYR A 84 -1.66 13.32 -3.72
C TYR A 84 -2.64 12.91 -2.62
N VAL A 85 -2.32 13.13 -1.34
CA VAL A 85 -3.29 12.93 -0.24
C VAL A 85 -4.43 13.95 -0.33
N VAL A 86 -4.15 15.20 -0.67
CA VAL A 86 -5.20 16.21 -0.90
C VAL A 86 -6.05 15.84 -2.12
N LEU A 87 -5.40 15.45 -3.23
CA LEU A 87 -6.09 14.99 -4.43
C LEU A 87 -6.92 13.73 -4.15
N TYR A 88 -6.48 12.84 -3.28
CA TYR A 88 -7.26 11.68 -2.87
C TYR A 88 -8.63 12.09 -2.32
N PHE A 89 -8.68 13.02 -1.37
CA PHE A 89 -9.96 13.50 -0.83
C PHE A 89 -10.77 14.29 -1.87
N LEU A 90 -10.11 15.12 -2.68
CA LEU A 90 -10.77 15.88 -3.73
C LEU A 90 -11.46 14.97 -4.74
N PHE A 91 -10.75 13.98 -5.27
CA PHE A 91 -11.31 13.06 -6.26
C PHE A 91 -12.37 12.15 -5.64
N THR A 92 -12.15 11.58 -4.46
CA THR A 92 -13.10 10.62 -3.88
C THR A 92 -14.35 11.32 -3.34
N VAL A 93 -14.22 12.37 -2.53
CA VAL A 93 -15.35 13.03 -1.87
C VAL A 93 -16.01 14.06 -2.78
N VAL A 94 -15.25 14.95 -3.42
CA VAL A 94 -15.82 16.07 -4.17
C VAL A 94 -16.24 15.64 -5.58
N VAL A 95 -15.37 14.97 -6.32
CA VAL A 95 -15.64 14.56 -7.71
C VAL A 95 -16.48 13.29 -7.77
N GLY A 96 -16.06 12.25 -7.04
CA GLY A 96 -16.69 10.94 -7.02
C GLY A 96 -17.93 10.85 -6.14
N LYS A 97 -18.16 11.83 -5.26
CA LYS A 97 -19.25 11.84 -4.27
C LYS A 97 -19.29 10.55 -3.43
N VAL A 98 -18.13 9.94 -3.21
CA VAL A 98 -17.98 8.77 -2.34
C VAL A 98 -18.19 9.21 -0.90
N SER A 99 -18.91 8.40 -0.11
CA SER A 99 -19.16 8.72 1.30
C SER A 99 -17.86 8.79 2.10
N TRP A 100 -17.85 9.61 3.16
CA TRP A 100 -16.71 9.70 4.07
C TRP A 100 -16.33 8.35 4.68
N SER A 101 -17.30 7.52 5.04
CA SER A 101 -17.04 6.17 5.57
C SER A 101 -16.26 5.31 4.60
N ARG A 102 -16.66 5.27 3.32
CA ARG A 102 -15.96 4.52 2.27
C ARG A 102 -14.58 5.10 1.98
N THR A 103 -14.47 6.42 1.97
CA THR A 103 -13.21 7.13 1.75
C THR A 103 -12.22 6.82 2.86
N LEU A 104 -12.59 6.98 4.13
CA LEU A 104 -11.69 6.69 5.25
C LEU A 104 -11.34 5.21 5.36
N LEU A 105 -12.30 4.31 5.10
CA LEU A 105 -12.02 2.87 5.05
C LEU A 105 -11.00 2.55 3.94
N ALA A 106 -11.18 3.09 2.74
CA ALA A 106 -10.27 2.88 1.62
C ALA A 106 -8.87 3.48 1.89
N LEU A 107 -8.80 4.61 2.60
CA LEU A 107 -7.50 5.15 3.05
C LEU A 107 -6.80 4.15 3.97
N PHE A 108 -7.53 3.55 4.92
CA PHE A 108 -6.94 2.60 5.86
C PHE A 108 -6.55 1.27 5.18
N THR A 109 -7.35 0.76 4.25
CA THR A 109 -6.95 -0.40 3.42
C THR A 109 -5.78 -0.06 2.50
N GLY A 110 -5.68 1.19 2.04
CA GLY A 110 -4.54 1.70 1.29
C GLY A 110 -3.25 1.74 2.11
N ILE A 111 -3.33 2.09 3.39
CA ILE A 111 -2.19 2.00 4.33
C ILE A 111 -1.75 0.55 4.51
N ALA A 112 -2.68 -0.39 4.67
CA ALA A 112 -2.35 -1.81 4.76
C ALA A 112 -1.68 -2.33 3.47
N TYR A 113 -2.18 -1.92 2.30
CA TYR A 113 -1.54 -2.16 1.00
C TYR A 113 -0.07 -1.70 0.97
N ILE A 114 0.19 -0.46 1.42
CA ILE A 114 1.55 0.10 1.47
C ILE A 114 2.45 -0.67 2.45
N PHE A 115 1.93 -1.06 3.62
CA PHE A 115 2.73 -1.81 4.59
C PHE A 115 3.02 -3.25 4.13
N CYS A 116 2.07 -3.93 3.49
CA CYS A 116 2.32 -5.23 2.86
C CYS A 116 3.39 -5.12 1.76
N TRP A 117 3.34 -4.07 0.93
CA TRP A 117 4.39 -3.76 -0.05
C TRP A 117 5.75 -3.59 0.64
N MET A 118 5.81 -2.78 1.69
CA MET A 118 7.03 -2.54 2.46
C MET A 118 7.63 -3.85 3.02
N ASN A 119 6.80 -4.74 3.58
CA ASN A 119 7.25 -6.03 4.08
C ASN A 119 7.79 -6.93 2.96
N GLY A 120 7.14 -6.96 1.78
CA GLY A 120 7.61 -7.69 0.61
C GLY A 120 8.97 -7.19 0.09
N ILE A 121 9.13 -5.87 -0.01
CA ILE A 121 10.37 -5.25 -0.49
C ILE A 121 11.50 -5.40 0.53
N ALA A 122 11.23 -5.14 1.81
CA ALA A 122 12.23 -5.29 2.86
C ALA A 122 12.68 -6.76 2.99
N SER A 123 11.76 -7.72 2.84
CA SER A 123 12.11 -9.15 2.77
C SER A 123 12.99 -9.46 1.56
N THR A 124 12.67 -8.88 0.38
CA THR A 124 13.49 -9.06 -0.83
C THR A 124 14.91 -8.55 -0.62
N SER A 125 15.08 -7.39 0.02
CA SER A 125 16.40 -6.87 0.38
C SER A 125 17.17 -7.84 1.29
N ARG A 126 16.53 -8.31 2.37
CA ARG A 126 17.16 -9.25 3.33
C ARG A 126 17.49 -10.61 2.71
N ILE A 127 16.71 -11.10 1.74
CA ILE A 127 17.04 -12.31 0.97
C ILE A 127 18.35 -12.11 0.21
N ILE A 128 18.52 -10.97 -0.47
CA ILE A 128 19.71 -10.68 -1.27
C ILE A 128 20.94 -10.47 -0.38
N THR A 129 20.78 -9.84 0.79
CA THR A 129 21.92 -9.40 1.60
C THR A 129 22.32 -10.37 2.69
N GLN A 130 21.36 -11.14 3.24
CA GLN A 130 21.58 -12.05 4.36
C GLN A 130 21.26 -13.51 4.03
N GLY A 131 20.52 -13.80 2.95
CA GLY A 131 20.16 -15.17 2.55
C GLY A 131 19.28 -15.91 3.57
N ALA A 132 18.63 -15.20 4.50
CA ALA A 132 17.93 -15.83 5.62
C ALA A 132 16.60 -16.51 5.19
N PRO A 133 16.38 -17.81 5.52
CA PRO A 133 15.23 -18.60 5.04
C PRO A 133 13.85 -18.03 5.38
N ILE A 134 13.72 -17.36 6.53
CA ILE A 134 12.44 -16.81 7.00
C ILE A 134 11.89 -15.78 6.00
N PHE A 135 12.73 -14.91 5.45
CA PHE A 135 12.30 -13.90 4.48
C PHE A 135 11.85 -14.55 3.16
N THR A 136 12.57 -15.58 2.68
CA THR A 136 12.20 -16.31 1.46
C THR A 136 10.84 -17.02 1.59
N LEU A 137 10.53 -17.54 2.78
CA LEU A 137 9.28 -18.23 3.05
C LEU A 137 8.06 -17.31 2.94
N VAL A 138 8.17 -16.07 3.43
CA VAL A 138 7.03 -15.15 3.59
C VAL A 138 6.93 -14.06 2.51
N GLN A 139 8.02 -13.76 1.79
CA GLN A 139 8.12 -12.62 0.86
C GLN A 139 6.99 -12.57 -0.18
N ARG A 140 6.68 -13.70 -0.83
CA ARG A 140 5.64 -13.76 -1.86
C ARG A 140 4.23 -13.52 -1.29
N LEU A 141 3.99 -13.93 -0.06
CA LEU A 141 2.69 -13.81 0.59
C LEU A 141 2.41 -12.36 1.02
N HIS A 142 3.44 -11.59 1.38
CA HIS A 142 3.31 -10.13 1.56
C HIS A 142 2.86 -9.43 0.28
N PHE A 143 3.45 -9.79 -0.88
CA PHE A 143 3.01 -9.24 -2.16
C PHE A 143 1.60 -9.69 -2.55
N LEU A 144 1.22 -10.93 -2.23
CA LEU A 144 -0.14 -11.40 -2.47
C LEU A 144 -1.16 -10.63 -1.61
N ALA A 145 -0.87 -10.41 -0.32
CA ALA A 145 -1.70 -9.60 0.57
C ALA A 145 -1.78 -8.14 0.08
N MET A 146 -0.67 -7.58 -0.39
CA MET A 146 -0.61 -6.26 -1.03
C MET A 146 -1.58 -6.17 -2.23
N ILE A 147 -1.57 -7.15 -3.13
CA ILE A 147 -2.49 -7.17 -4.29
C ILE A 147 -3.95 -7.23 -3.82
N GLY A 148 -4.25 -8.07 -2.82
CA GLY A 148 -5.58 -8.14 -2.23
C GLY A 148 -6.06 -6.80 -1.69
N TRP A 149 -5.22 -6.10 -0.92
CA TRP A 149 -5.54 -4.77 -0.41
C TRP A 149 -5.65 -3.70 -1.50
N ALA A 150 -4.86 -3.78 -2.58
CA ALA A 150 -4.99 -2.88 -3.72
C ALA A 150 -6.37 -3.04 -4.39
N VAL A 151 -6.80 -4.28 -4.63
CA VAL A 151 -8.13 -4.59 -5.20
C VAL A 151 -9.25 -4.07 -4.30
N VAL A 152 -9.16 -4.31 -2.99
CA VAL A 152 -10.15 -3.85 -2.02
C VAL A 152 -10.21 -2.33 -1.95
N THR A 153 -9.06 -1.66 -1.91
CA THR A 153 -8.97 -0.18 -1.85
C THR A 153 -9.63 0.47 -3.05
N VAL A 154 -9.30 0.02 -4.27
CA VAL A 154 -9.91 0.54 -5.51
C VAL A 154 -11.40 0.16 -5.57
N GLY A 155 -11.75 -1.05 -5.18
CA GLY A 155 -13.11 -1.58 -5.21
C GLY A 155 -14.07 -0.82 -4.28
N ILE A 156 -13.66 -0.57 -3.04
CA ILE A 156 -14.46 0.20 -2.06
C ILE A 156 -14.73 1.62 -2.56
N LEU A 157 -13.79 2.25 -3.27
CA LEU A 157 -13.99 3.61 -3.79
C LEU A 157 -14.89 3.66 -5.03
N THR A 158 -14.94 2.58 -5.81
CA THR A 158 -15.64 2.54 -7.09
C THR A 158 -16.99 1.83 -6.97
N LYS A 159 -16.96 0.50 -6.87
CA LYS A 159 -18.15 -0.35 -6.78
C LYS A 159 -17.95 -1.45 -5.72
N PRO A 160 -18.29 -1.18 -4.45
CA PRO A 160 -18.19 -2.16 -3.38
C PRO A 160 -19.02 -3.41 -3.70
N ALA A 161 -18.51 -4.58 -3.36
CA ALA A 161 -19.17 -5.86 -3.57
C ALA A 161 -18.84 -6.83 -2.43
N ALA A 162 -19.72 -7.79 -2.16
CA ALA A 162 -19.56 -8.77 -1.08
C ALA A 162 -18.26 -9.57 -1.19
N TRP A 163 -17.87 -9.97 -2.40
CA TRP A 163 -16.61 -10.71 -2.58
C TRP A 163 -15.37 -9.93 -2.15
N MET A 164 -15.42 -8.59 -2.12
CA MET A 164 -14.29 -7.77 -1.67
C MET A 164 -14.06 -7.90 -0.17
N TRP A 165 -15.11 -8.19 0.62
CA TRP A 165 -14.97 -8.51 2.04
C TRP A 165 -14.14 -9.79 2.23
N VAL A 166 -14.43 -10.84 1.46
CA VAL A 166 -13.66 -12.10 1.47
C VAL A 166 -12.20 -11.86 1.05
N VAL A 167 -11.96 -11.05 0.01
CA VAL A 167 -10.59 -10.71 -0.43
C VAL A 167 -9.84 -9.93 0.64
N GLY A 168 -10.48 -8.95 1.27
CA GLY A 168 -9.88 -8.18 2.36
C GLY A 168 -9.55 -9.05 3.57
N LEU A 169 -10.44 -9.96 3.96
CA LEU A 169 -10.18 -10.93 5.02
C LEU A 169 -9.02 -11.86 4.66
N THR A 170 -9.02 -12.39 3.45
CA THR A 170 -7.95 -13.29 2.98
C THR A 170 -6.60 -12.57 3.00
N ALA A 171 -6.54 -11.34 2.48
CA ALA A 171 -5.32 -10.53 2.47
C ALA A 171 -4.85 -10.20 3.91
N GLY A 172 -5.76 -9.75 4.76
CA GLY A 172 -5.46 -9.38 6.14
C GLY A 172 -5.00 -10.55 6.99
N VAL A 173 -5.71 -11.68 6.93
CA VAL A 173 -5.31 -12.91 7.63
C VAL A 173 -3.99 -13.45 7.11
N THR A 174 -3.76 -13.42 5.78
CA THR A 174 -2.47 -13.79 5.18
C THR A 174 -1.35 -12.97 5.80
N GLU A 175 -1.46 -11.64 5.81
CA GLU A 175 -0.43 -10.75 6.36
C GLU A 175 -0.22 -10.96 7.86
N VAL A 176 -1.28 -11.21 8.65
CA VAL A 176 -1.13 -11.51 10.09
C VAL A 176 -0.34 -12.81 10.28
N ILE A 177 -0.68 -13.87 9.54
CA ILE A 177 -0.02 -15.19 9.66
C ILE A 177 1.46 -15.10 9.29
N VAL A 178 1.81 -14.38 8.22
CA VAL A 178 3.20 -14.33 7.74
C VAL A 178 4.02 -13.21 8.39
N GLY A 179 3.38 -12.08 8.70
CA GLY A 179 4.02 -10.88 9.21
C GLY A 179 4.30 -10.91 10.71
N VAL A 180 3.45 -11.55 11.53
CA VAL A 180 3.69 -11.64 12.99
C VAL A 180 4.96 -12.44 13.31
N PRO A 181 5.18 -13.66 12.77
CA PRO A 181 6.42 -14.40 13.01
C PRO A 181 7.66 -13.62 12.53
N LEU A 182 7.56 -12.97 11.38
CA LEU A 182 8.64 -12.15 10.82
C LEU A 182 8.98 -10.97 11.73
N ALA A 183 7.96 -10.25 12.22
CA ALA A 183 8.12 -9.12 13.13
C ALA A 183 8.75 -9.54 14.47
N LEU A 184 8.36 -10.70 15.01
CA LEU A 184 8.94 -11.23 16.24
C LEU A 184 10.41 -11.63 16.07
N ALA A 185 10.73 -12.40 15.03
CA ALA A 185 12.10 -12.83 14.76
C ALA A 185 13.03 -11.62 14.55
N THR A 186 12.63 -10.69 13.70
CA THR A 186 13.43 -9.47 13.43
C THR A 186 13.50 -8.52 14.63
N GLY A 187 12.43 -8.43 15.44
CA GLY A 187 12.44 -7.63 16.66
C GLY A 187 13.39 -8.19 17.73
N GLN A 188 13.47 -9.51 17.84
CA GLN A 188 14.42 -10.20 18.73
C GLN A 188 15.87 -9.99 18.26
N GLU A 189 16.13 -10.15 16.96
CA GLU A 189 17.47 -9.94 16.39
C GLU A 189 17.96 -8.49 16.55
N LEU A 190 17.08 -7.51 16.35
CA LEU A 190 17.44 -6.09 16.43
C LEU A 190 17.44 -5.54 17.86
N GLY A 191 16.85 -6.25 18.83
CA GLY A 191 16.66 -5.76 20.20
C GLY A 191 15.76 -4.51 20.31
N ARG A 192 14.94 -4.24 19.29
CA ARG A 192 14.06 -3.06 19.20
C ARG A 192 12.80 -3.37 18.39
N PHE A 193 11.87 -2.41 18.34
CA PHE A 193 10.66 -2.53 17.54
C PHE A 193 10.98 -2.77 16.06
N SER A 194 10.38 -3.80 15.48
CA SER A 194 10.54 -4.14 14.06
C SER A 194 9.50 -3.42 13.20
N LEU A 195 9.96 -2.71 12.17
CA LEU A 195 9.06 -2.08 11.20
C LEU A 195 8.24 -3.11 10.41
N PHE A 196 8.66 -4.39 10.37
CA PHE A 196 7.85 -5.48 9.82
C PHE A 196 6.53 -5.69 10.56
N ALA A 197 6.40 -5.18 11.79
CA ALA A 197 5.17 -5.25 12.57
C ALA A 197 4.05 -4.32 12.06
N LEU A 198 4.37 -3.29 11.27
CA LEU A 198 3.37 -2.29 10.84
C LEU A 198 2.25 -2.91 9.98
N ALA A 199 2.61 -3.78 9.03
CA ALA A 199 1.64 -4.46 8.19
C ALA A 199 0.71 -5.42 8.94
N PRO A 200 1.20 -6.36 9.78
CA PRO A 200 0.33 -7.25 10.55
C PRO A 200 -0.51 -6.48 11.58
N ILE A 201 -0.02 -5.39 12.17
CA ILE A 201 -0.85 -4.54 13.05
C ILE A 201 -2.00 -3.91 12.29
N ALA A 202 -1.73 -3.24 11.15
CA ALA A 202 -2.76 -2.63 10.33
C ALA A 202 -3.78 -3.68 9.82
N CYS A 203 -3.27 -4.84 9.38
CA CYS A 203 -4.11 -5.94 8.93
C CYS A 203 -4.94 -6.55 10.06
N LEU A 204 -4.40 -6.67 11.28
CA LEU A 204 -5.16 -7.16 12.43
C LEU A 204 -6.32 -6.23 12.76
N ILE A 205 -6.10 -4.90 12.76
CA ILE A 205 -7.16 -3.91 12.98
C ILE A 205 -8.25 -4.04 11.90
N LEU A 206 -7.84 -4.17 10.64
CA LEU A 206 -8.77 -4.38 9.52
C LEU A 206 -9.53 -5.70 9.62
N VAL A 207 -8.87 -6.81 9.98
CA VAL A 207 -9.51 -8.12 10.14
C VAL A 207 -10.55 -8.08 11.26
N VAL A 208 -10.21 -7.49 12.41
CA VAL A 208 -11.17 -7.29 13.51
C VAL A 208 -12.36 -6.46 13.03
N GLY A 209 -12.12 -5.40 12.26
CA GLY A 209 -13.19 -4.59 11.66
C GLY A 209 -14.05 -5.37 10.65
N LEU A 210 -13.44 -6.20 9.80
CA LEU A 210 -14.15 -6.97 8.77
C LEU A 210 -14.98 -8.10 9.39
N VAL A 211 -14.52 -8.73 10.47
CA VAL A 211 -15.28 -9.77 11.20
C VAL A 211 -16.37 -9.16 12.08
N TRP A 212 -16.29 -7.86 12.40
CA TRP A 212 -17.30 -7.20 13.23
C TRP A 212 -18.68 -7.22 12.55
N PRO A 213 -19.72 -7.77 13.22
CA PRO A 213 -21.04 -7.96 12.61
C PRO A 213 -21.63 -6.67 12.03
N GLY A 214 -21.93 -6.70 10.72
CA GLY A 214 -22.55 -5.60 9.99
C GLY A 214 -21.67 -4.37 9.79
N LEU A 215 -20.39 -4.37 10.21
CA LEU A 215 -19.54 -3.18 10.05
C LEU A 215 -19.21 -2.91 8.58
N TRP A 216 -18.89 -3.95 7.80
CA TRP A 216 -18.64 -3.82 6.37
C TRP A 216 -19.83 -3.21 5.62
N GLU A 217 -21.04 -3.70 5.89
CA GLU A 217 -22.27 -3.18 5.28
C GLU A 217 -22.54 -1.74 5.70
N ARG A 218 -22.36 -1.41 6.98
CA ARG A 218 -22.48 -0.02 7.48
C ARG A 218 -21.49 0.94 6.81
N LEU A 219 -20.25 0.50 6.59
CA LEU A 219 -19.20 1.35 6.03
C LEU A 219 -19.29 1.48 4.51
N THR A 220 -19.67 0.40 3.81
CA THR A 220 -19.60 0.33 2.34
C THR A 220 -20.96 0.38 1.64
N GLY A 221 -22.05 0.04 2.34
CA GLY A 221 -23.38 -0.18 1.78
C GLY A 221 -23.51 -1.48 0.97
N ALA A 222 -22.47 -2.32 0.93
CA ALA A 222 -22.51 -3.63 0.29
C ALA A 222 -22.67 -4.73 1.35
N PRO A 223 -23.38 -5.84 1.03
CA PRO A 223 -23.47 -6.98 1.93
C PRO A 223 -22.07 -7.53 2.21
N ALA A 224 -21.88 -8.06 3.43
CA ALA A 224 -20.69 -8.80 3.84
C ALA A 224 -20.82 -10.26 3.42
#